data_AF-A0A1S1QU21-F1
#
_entry.id   AF-A0A1S1QU21-F1
#
_cell.length_a   1.000
_cell.length_b   1.000
_cell.length_c   1.000
_cell.angle_alpha   90.00
_cell.angle_beta   90.00
_cell.angle_gamma   90.00
#
_symmetry.space_group_name_H-M   'P 1'
#
loop_
_entity.id
_entity.type
_entity.pdbx_description
1 polymer ?
#
loop_
_entity_poly.entity_id
_entity_poly.type
_entity_poly.pdbx_seq_one_letter_code
_entity_poly.pdbx_strand_id
1 'polypeptide(L)'
;MAEQAPPPWVLAAAAERDLGAFESAHRSIRVLQLIGPLALLALIVVIFSSSAGAVVETLSIAIVVVILAAVLAIGLLNGRRLYLFAGGIVTDGPRAKHRNTLAWADVSHIAIYLSRAPLYLLVLANGGTVTVGYFFRNSSQVVQAVEDRVCPRLLQESLAAVESTGIAEFGSLRAERAGLASDTGEHLVAWQDISKFLVEDNQLKVYSAQKRLLPVALASLRELRDLPVLMSVITHFTQKAGPPLRREGLWARWFSTARSRPAS
;
A
#
# COMPACT_ATOMS: atom_id res chain seq x y z
N MET A 1 8.86 -15.91 16.62
CA MET A 1 8.08 -14.98 17.47
C MET A 1 6.67 -15.53 17.51
N ALA A 2 6.14 -15.84 18.70
CA ALA A 2 4.79 -16.37 18.84
C ALA A 2 3.77 -15.34 18.32
N GLU A 3 2.86 -15.80 17.49
CA GLU A 3 1.71 -15.03 17.00
C GLU A 3 0.82 -14.70 18.19
N GLN A 4 0.67 -13.41 18.50
CA GLN A 4 -0.11 -12.98 19.65
C GLN A 4 -1.58 -13.14 19.29
N ALA A 5 -2.30 -13.97 20.05
CA ALA A 5 -3.75 -14.12 19.90
C ALA A 5 -4.45 -12.74 19.94
N PRO A 6 -5.45 -12.52 19.08
CA PRO A 6 -6.20 -11.27 19.06
C PRO A 6 -6.93 -11.06 20.41
N PRO A 7 -7.00 -9.83 20.92
CA PRO A 7 -7.73 -9.55 22.15
C PRO A 7 -9.25 -9.78 21.94
N PRO A 8 -10.02 -10.10 23.01
CA PRO A 8 -11.44 -10.48 22.88
C PRO A 8 -12.31 -9.45 22.14
N TRP A 9 -12.01 -8.16 22.29
CA TRP A 9 -12.75 -7.11 21.60
C TRP A 9 -12.52 -7.11 20.08
N VAL A 10 -11.34 -7.55 19.60
CA VAL A 10 -11.06 -7.70 18.17
C VAL A 10 -11.86 -8.85 17.60
N LEU A 11 -11.95 -9.96 18.34
CA LEU A 11 -12.79 -11.09 17.96
C LEU A 11 -14.27 -10.71 17.92
N ALA A 12 -14.75 -9.93 18.91
CA ALA A 12 -16.11 -9.42 18.91
C ALA A 12 -16.38 -8.50 17.70
N ALA A 13 -15.48 -7.55 17.41
CA ALA A 13 -15.60 -6.66 16.26
C ALA A 13 -15.53 -7.41 14.92
N ALA A 14 -14.74 -8.48 14.83
CA ALA A 14 -14.67 -9.35 13.67
C ALA A 14 -15.96 -10.16 13.49
N ALA A 15 -16.53 -10.68 14.59
CA ALA A 15 -17.80 -11.41 14.57
C ALA A 15 -18.98 -10.50 14.18
N GLU A 16 -19.03 -9.26 14.69
CA GLU A 16 -20.06 -8.27 14.33
C GLU A 16 -20.12 -7.96 12.82
N ARG A 17 -19.00 -8.11 12.11
CA ARG A 17 -18.89 -7.87 10.66
C ARG A 17 -18.73 -9.15 9.85
N ASP A 18 -18.90 -10.32 10.47
CA ASP A 18 -18.70 -11.63 9.85
C ASP A 18 -17.38 -11.76 9.08
N LEU A 19 -16.27 -11.31 9.70
CA LEU A 19 -14.95 -11.34 9.06
C LEU A 19 -14.34 -12.74 9.00
N GLY A 20 -14.98 -13.76 9.56
CA GLY A 20 -14.49 -15.13 9.54
C GLY A 20 -13.25 -15.39 10.39
N ALA A 21 -12.41 -16.33 9.96
CA ALA A 21 -11.27 -16.81 10.74
C ALA A 21 -10.15 -15.76 10.87
N PHE A 22 -9.54 -15.69 12.05
CA PHE A 22 -8.32 -14.91 12.30
C PHE A 22 -7.14 -15.58 11.59
N GLU A 23 -6.32 -14.76 10.92
CA GLU A 23 -5.17 -15.26 10.15
C GLU A 23 -3.85 -14.78 10.73
N SER A 24 -3.73 -13.48 11.01
CA SER A 24 -2.48 -12.92 11.50
C SER A 24 -2.61 -11.56 12.18
N ALA A 25 -1.59 -11.19 12.97
CA ALA A 25 -1.48 -9.90 13.63
C ALA A 25 -0.22 -9.12 13.20
N HIS A 26 -0.42 -7.85 12.84
CA HIS A 26 0.60 -6.95 12.32
C HIS A 26 0.73 -5.71 13.20
N ARG A 27 1.96 -5.37 13.60
CA ARG A 27 2.25 -4.19 14.43
C ARG A 27 2.88 -3.08 13.60
N SER A 28 2.52 -1.83 13.88
CA SER A 28 3.09 -0.69 13.15
C SER A 28 4.57 -0.45 13.48
N ILE A 29 5.38 -0.02 12.50
CA ILE A 29 6.84 0.21 12.63
C ILE A 29 7.17 1.66 13.03
N ARG A 30 6.18 2.51 13.32
CA ARG A 30 6.34 3.98 13.48
C ARG A 30 7.44 4.44 14.45
N VAL A 31 7.84 3.59 15.40
CA VAL A 31 8.81 3.94 16.44
C VAL A 31 10.22 4.12 15.86
N LEU A 32 10.62 3.36 14.84
CA LEU A 32 12.03 3.32 14.45
C LEU A 32 12.52 4.60 13.75
N GLN A 33 11.63 5.30 13.02
CA GLN A 33 12.01 6.48 12.23
C GLN A 33 12.25 7.75 13.06
N LEU A 34 11.73 7.82 14.29
CA LEU A 34 11.96 8.96 15.19
C LEU A 34 13.21 8.78 16.07
N ILE A 35 13.68 7.54 16.26
CA ILE A 35 14.85 7.24 17.10
C ILE A 35 16.12 7.83 16.50
N GLY A 36 16.34 7.67 15.20
CA GLY A 36 17.56 8.15 14.52
C GLY A 36 17.79 9.66 14.70
N PRO A 37 16.83 10.52 14.35
CA PRO A 37 16.96 11.96 14.54
C PRO A 37 17.13 12.38 16.00
N LEU A 38 16.41 11.74 16.93
CA LEU A 38 16.51 12.07 18.36
C LEU A 38 17.85 11.62 18.96
N ALA A 39 18.38 10.46 18.56
CA ALA A 39 19.69 10.00 18.98
C ALA A 39 20.81 10.89 18.41
N LEU A 40 20.66 11.38 17.17
CA LEU A 40 21.59 12.35 16.57
C LEU A 40 21.54 13.69 17.31
N LEU A 41 20.35 14.18 17.65
CA LEU A 41 20.18 15.44 18.37
C LEU A 41 20.74 15.34 19.80
N ALA A 42 20.55 14.20 20.46
CA ALA A 42 21.19 13.87 21.74
C ALA A 42 22.73 13.89 21.61
N LEU A 43 23.28 13.29 20.56
CA LEU A 43 24.72 13.28 20.30
C LEU A 43 25.26 14.70 20.06
N ILE A 44 24.54 15.54 19.32
CA ILE A 44 24.91 16.95 19.11
C ILE A 44 24.95 17.69 20.46
N VAL A 45 23.95 17.52 21.32
CA VAL A 45 23.94 18.16 22.65
C VAL A 45 25.15 17.74 23.50
N VAL A 46 25.56 16.47 23.44
CA VAL A 46 26.77 15.96 24.13
C VAL A 46 28.06 16.57 23.57
N ILE A 47 28.17 16.71 22.25
CA ILE A 47 29.39 17.23 21.61
C ILE A 47 29.59 18.72 21.92
N PHE A 48 28.51 19.50 22.03
CA PHE A 48 28.57 20.95 22.20
C PHE A 48 28.52 21.44 23.65
N SER A 49 28.49 20.55 24.66
CA SER A 49 28.41 20.94 26.08
C SER A 49 29.73 21.36 26.73
N SER A 50 30.80 21.56 25.96
CA SER A 50 32.19 21.60 26.43
C SER A 50 32.65 22.79 27.29
N SER A 51 31.78 23.49 28.02
CA SER A 51 32.22 24.51 28.97
C SER A 51 31.25 24.71 30.15
N ALA A 52 31.81 24.52 31.35
CA ALA A 52 31.27 24.82 32.67
C ALA A 52 30.34 23.77 33.33
N GLY A 53 30.98 22.78 33.98
CA GLY A 53 30.45 22.08 35.16
C GLY A 53 30.05 20.62 34.92
N ALA A 54 30.92 19.68 35.30
CA ALA A 54 30.72 18.23 35.14
C ALA A 54 29.38 17.70 35.71
N VAL A 55 28.78 18.39 36.68
CA VAL A 55 27.49 18.05 37.28
C VAL A 55 26.30 18.42 36.37
N VAL A 56 26.42 19.51 35.61
CA VAL A 56 25.37 19.95 34.68
C VAL A 56 25.37 19.09 33.42
N GLU A 57 26.54 18.63 32.98
CA GLU A 57 26.69 17.71 31.86
C GLU A 57 26.11 16.31 32.14
N THR A 58 26.36 15.75 33.34
CA THR A 58 25.79 14.44 33.69
C THR A 58 24.27 14.47 33.82
N LEU A 59 23.70 15.56 34.37
CA LEU A 59 22.26 15.71 34.51
C LEU A 59 21.56 15.87 33.15
N SER A 60 22.14 16.64 32.23
CA SER A 60 21.58 16.86 30.89
C SER A 60 21.59 15.59 30.04
N ILE A 61 22.67 14.80 30.09
CA ILE A 61 22.72 13.47 29.44
C ILE A 61 21.65 12.53 30.01
N ALA A 62 21.50 12.47 31.34
CA ALA A 62 20.50 11.62 31.99
C ALA A 62 19.08 11.99 31.56
N ILE A 63 18.75 13.29 31.50
CA ILE A 63 17.44 13.77 31.05
C ILE A 63 17.19 13.37 29.59
N VAL A 64 18.17 13.55 28.70
CA VAL A 64 18.03 13.18 27.29
C VAL A 64 17.82 11.68 27.13
N VAL A 65 18.55 10.84 27.86
CA VAL A 65 18.37 9.38 27.84
C VAL A 65 16.99 8.98 28.36
N VAL A 66 16.50 9.60 29.43
CA VAL A 66 15.16 9.33 29.97
C VAL A 66 14.07 9.77 28.99
N ILE A 67 14.21 10.93 28.35
CA ILE A 67 13.27 11.39 27.30
C ILE A 67 13.31 10.42 26.13
N LEU A 68 14.49 10.00 25.67
CA LEU A 68 14.63 9.04 24.58
C LEU A 68 13.97 7.70 24.93
N ALA A 69 14.20 7.19 26.14
CA ALA A 69 13.60 5.96 26.65
C ALA A 69 12.08 6.09 26.80
N ALA A 70 11.57 7.24 27.24
CA ALA A 70 10.14 7.52 27.36
C ALA A 70 9.47 7.61 25.98
N VAL A 71 10.08 8.30 25.02
CA VAL A 71 9.60 8.35 23.63
C VAL A 71 9.62 6.96 22.99
N LEU A 72 10.69 6.18 23.23
CA LEU A 72 10.80 4.79 22.79
C LEU A 72 9.68 3.93 23.40
N ALA A 73 9.47 4.03 24.72
CA ALA A 73 8.46 3.29 25.45
C ALA A 73 7.05 3.68 24.99
N ILE A 74 6.75 4.96 24.83
CA ILE A 74 5.45 5.46 24.34
C ILE A 74 5.22 4.98 22.89
N GLY A 75 6.23 5.07 22.03
CA GLY A 75 6.13 4.58 20.66
C GLY A 75 5.88 3.07 20.61
N LEU A 76 6.58 2.30 21.45
CA LEU A 76 6.38 0.86 21.56
C LEU A 76 4.97 0.57 22.09
N LEU A 77 4.55 1.19 23.17
CA LEU A 77 3.27 0.89 23.82
C LEU A 77 2.05 1.32 22.99
N ASN A 78 2.15 2.41 22.20
CA ASN A 78 1.04 2.97 21.42
C ASN A 78 1.08 2.61 19.92
N GLY A 79 1.82 1.57 19.54
CA GLY A 79 1.87 1.12 18.15
C GLY A 79 0.50 0.63 17.68
N ARG A 80 0.01 1.15 16.54
CA ARG A 80 -1.21 0.65 15.89
C ARG A 80 -1.04 -0.83 15.56
N ARG A 81 -2.10 -1.61 15.77
CA ARG A 81 -2.15 -3.02 15.38
C ARG A 81 -3.17 -3.20 14.27
N LEU A 82 -2.89 -4.10 13.36
CA LEU A 82 -3.79 -4.55 12.31
C LEU A 82 -3.93 -6.06 12.47
N TYR A 83 -5.16 -6.52 12.59
CA TYR A 83 -5.50 -7.93 12.68
C TYR A 83 -6.16 -8.32 11.36
N LEU A 84 -5.57 -9.31 10.70
CA LEU A 84 -6.03 -9.84 9.43
C LEU A 84 -6.98 -11.00 9.68
N PHE A 85 -8.11 -10.95 8.99
CA PHE A 85 -9.14 -11.98 8.97
C PHE A 85 -9.45 -12.39 7.54
N ALA A 86 -10.02 -13.58 7.37
CA ALA A 86 -10.40 -14.10 6.06
C ALA A 86 -11.28 -13.10 5.26
N GLY A 87 -12.25 -12.47 5.92
CA GLY A 87 -13.21 -11.52 5.35
C GLY A 87 -12.88 -10.04 5.53
N GLY A 88 -11.81 -9.68 6.23
CA GLY A 88 -11.49 -8.26 6.44
C GLY A 88 -10.26 -7.97 7.29
N ILE A 89 -10.17 -6.73 7.77
CA ILE A 89 -9.20 -6.29 8.77
C ILE A 89 -9.86 -5.53 9.91
N VAL A 90 -9.28 -5.69 11.10
CA VAL A 90 -9.57 -4.87 12.27
C VAL A 90 -8.32 -4.09 12.61
N THR A 91 -8.43 -2.77 12.72
CA THR A 91 -7.30 -1.93 13.17
C THR A 91 -7.55 -1.33 14.54
N ASP A 92 -6.51 -1.34 15.36
CA ASP A 92 -6.50 -0.73 16.69
C ASP A 92 -5.95 0.70 16.60
N GLY A 93 -6.79 1.66 16.99
CA GLY A 93 -6.42 3.06 17.09
C GLY A 93 -5.65 3.34 18.39
N PRO A 94 -4.74 4.34 18.41
CA PRO A 94 -4.01 4.72 19.63
C PRO A 94 -4.91 5.25 20.76
N ARG A 95 -6.18 5.51 20.46
CA ARG A 95 -7.25 5.75 21.44
C ARG A 95 -8.32 4.71 21.11
N ALA A 96 -8.62 3.81 22.05
CA ALA A 96 -9.58 2.70 21.93
C ALA A 96 -11.02 3.08 21.47
N LYS A 97 -11.27 4.36 21.19
CA LYS A 97 -12.53 4.91 20.66
C LYS A 97 -12.67 4.84 19.14
N HIS A 98 -11.58 4.69 18.37
CA HIS A 98 -11.68 4.58 16.91
C HIS A 98 -11.34 3.15 16.49
N ARG A 99 -12.38 2.31 16.46
CA ARG A 99 -12.36 0.96 15.93
C ARG A 99 -12.68 1.04 14.44
N ASN A 100 -11.69 0.74 13.60
CA ASN A 100 -11.93 0.64 12.17
C ASN A 100 -11.93 -0.84 11.80
N THR A 101 -13.14 -1.36 11.59
CA THR A 101 -13.39 -2.68 11.01
C THR A 101 -13.71 -2.49 9.54
N LEU A 102 -13.01 -3.21 8.67
CA LEU A 102 -13.19 -3.16 7.23
C LEU A 102 -13.44 -4.58 6.74
N ALA A 103 -14.56 -4.80 6.08
CA ALA A 103 -14.80 -6.02 5.31
C ALA A 103 -14.27 -5.84 3.88
N TRP A 104 -13.76 -6.90 3.25
CA TRP A 104 -13.27 -6.83 1.87
C TRP A 104 -14.37 -6.46 0.86
N ALA A 105 -15.62 -6.85 1.17
CA ALA A 105 -16.80 -6.51 0.40
C ALA A 105 -17.09 -4.99 0.40
N ASP A 106 -16.68 -4.27 1.46
CA ASP A 106 -16.94 -2.83 1.59
C ASP A 106 -15.97 -1.97 0.75
N VAL A 107 -14.88 -2.55 0.24
CA VAL A 107 -13.85 -1.84 -0.53
C VAL A 107 -14.39 -1.51 -1.93
N SER A 108 -14.55 -0.23 -2.25
CA SER A 108 -15.01 0.22 -3.56
C SER A 108 -13.88 0.30 -4.57
N HIS A 109 -12.71 0.80 -4.17
CA HIS A 109 -11.52 0.87 -5.01
C HIS A 109 -10.22 0.93 -4.19
N ILE A 110 -9.10 0.71 -4.87
CA ILE A 110 -7.74 0.67 -4.32
C ILE A 110 -6.93 1.79 -4.98
N ALA A 111 -6.49 2.77 -4.22
CA ALA A 111 -5.50 3.75 -4.67
C ALA A 111 -4.11 3.34 -4.21
N ILE A 112 -3.10 3.54 -5.05
CA ILE A 112 -1.70 3.20 -4.71
C ILE A 112 -0.86 4.48 -4.74
N TYR A 113 -0.22 4.76 -3.61
CA TYR A 113 0.77 5.84 -3.52
C TYR A 113 2.17 5.25 -3.44
N LEU A 114 3.03 5.69 -4.36
CA LEU A 114 4.45 5.36 -4.31
C LEU A 114 5.22 6.52 -3.68
N SER A 115 5.79 6.24 -2.52
CA SER A 115 6.86 7.08 -1.95
C SER A 115 8.13 6.22 -1.89
N ARG A 116 8.46 5.66 -0.72
CA ARG A 116 9.58 4.71 -0.55
C ARG A 116 9.16 3.24 -0.67
N ALA A 117 7.89 2.96 -0.42
CA ALA A 117 7.28 1.65 -0.51
C ALA A 117 5.81 1.83 -0.94
N PRO A 118 5.19 0.83 -1.59
CA PRO A 118 3.80 0.95 -2.01
C PRO A 118 2.89 1.09 -0.79
N LEU A 119 2.00 2.06 -0.86
CA LEU A 119 0.95 2.31 0.11
C LEU A 119 -0.40 2.07 -0.56
N TYR A 120 -1.13 1.07 -0.08
CA TYR A 120 -2.46 0.76 -0.53
C TYR A 120 -3.44 1.57 0.30
N LEU A 121 -4.21 2.42 -0.36
CA LEU A 121 -5.33 3.12 0.23
C LEU A 121 -6.60 2.41 -0.24
N LEU A 122 -7.20 1.64 0.66
CA LEU A 122 -8.50 1.01 0.43
C LEU A 122 -9.56 2.08 0.63
N VAL A 123 -10.27 2.43 -0.43
CA VAL A 123 -11.39 3.35 -0.38
C VAL A 123 -12.67 2.54 -0.28
N LEU A 124 -13.53 2.92 0.66
CA LEU A 124 -14.77 2.23 0.99
C LEU A 124 -15.94 2.83 0.22
N ALA A 125 -17.03 2.07 0.10
CA ALA A 125 -18.28 2.54 -0.51
C ALA A 125 -18.87 3.78 0.21
N ASN A 126 -18.61 3.93 1.51
CA ASN A 126 -19.04 5.09 2.30
C ASN A 126 -18.09 6.31 2.20
N GLY A 127 -17.10 6.28 1.31
CA GLY A 127 -16.08 7.33 1.16
C GLY A 127 -14.97 7.29 2.22
N GLY A 128 -15.06 6.39 3.21
CA GLY A 128 -14.00 6.14 4.18
C GLY A 128 -12.76 5.57 3.51
N THR A 129 -11.59 5.77 4.12
CA THR A 129 -10.34 5.22 3.60
C THR A 129 -9.56 4.49 4.69
N VAL A 130 -8.93 3.39 4.32
CA VAL A 130 -8.08 2.59 5.19
C VAL A 130 -6.74 2.38 4.52
N THR A 131 -5.69 2.84 5.19
CA THR A 131 -4.33 2.72 4.69
C THR A 131 -3.69 1.42 5.13
N VAL A 132 -3.22 0.64 4.17
CA VAL A 132 -2.53 -0.64 4.32
C VAL A 132 -1.17 -0.56 3.62
N GLY A 133 -0.10 -1.07 4.22
CA GLY A 133 1.23 -1.07 3.60
C GLY A 133 2.37 -0.91 4.60
N TYR A 134 3.47 -0.28 4.16
CA TYR A 134 4.78 -0.25 4.84
C TYR A 134 4.77 0.23 6.30
N PHE A 135 3.68 0.84 6.77
CA PHE A 135 3.50 1.19 8.17
C PHE A 135 3.41 -0.03 9.10
N PHE A 136 3.09 -1.23 8.58
CA PHE A 136 2.96 -2.46 9.36
C PHE A 136 4.09 -3.45 9.08
N ARG A 137 4.56 -4.13 10.13
CA ARG A 137 5.48 -5.25 10.02
C ARG A 137 4.81 -6.39 9.25
N ASN A 138 5.52 -7.02 8.33
CA ASN A 138 4.99 -8.04 7.42
C ASN A 138 3.80 -7.55 6.58
N SER A 139 3.79 -6.26 6.23
CA SER A 139 2.73 -5.65 5.39
C SER A 139 2.54 -6.32 4.03
N SER A 140 3.54 -7.06 3.54
CA SER A 140 3.42 -7.89 2.35
C SER A 140 2.28 -8.91 2.44
N GLN A 141 2.02 -9.49 3.61
CA GLN A 141 0.90 -10.44 3.79
C GLN A 141 -0.46 -9.74 3.68
N VAL A 142 -0.58 -8.53 4.24
CA VAL A 142 -1.82 -7.76 4.15
C VAL A 142 -2.06 -7.27 2.72
N VAL A 143 -1.00 -6.81 2.04
CA VAL A 143 -1.07 -6.44 0.61
C VAL A 143 -1.48 -7.64 -0.23
N GLN A 144 -0.87 -8.80 0.01
CA GLN A 144 -1.24 -10.04 -0.67
C GLN A 144 -2.70 -10.42 -0.41
N ALA A 145 -3.19 -10.30 0.83
CA ALA A 145 -4.60 -10.56 1.14
C ALA A 145 -5.55 -9.61 0.39
N VAL A 146 -5.19 -8.33 0.23
CA VAL A 146 -5.95 -7.38 -0.60
C VAL A 146 -5.95 -7.84 -2.07
N GLU A 147 -4.79 -8.24 -2.60
CA GLU A 147 -4.66 -8.72 -3.97
C GLU A 147 -5.39 -10.02 -4.23
N ASP A 148 -5.45 -10.92 -3.26
CA ASP A 148 -6.10 -12.22 -3.39
C ASP A 148 -7.63 -12.14 -3.20
N ARG A 149 -8.13 -11.13 -2.46
CA ARG A 149 -9.55 -11.07 -2.03
C ARG A 149 -10.33 -9.92 -2.63
N VAL A 150 -9.70 -8.76 -2.81
CA VAL A 150 -10.37 -7.54 -3.30
C VAL A 150 -10.20 -7.43 -4.81
N CYS A 151 -8.97 -7.57 -5.32
CA CYS A 151 -8.68 -7.40 -6.74
C CYS A 151 -9.47 -8.35 -7.66
N PRO A 152 -9.72 -9.64 -7.35
CA PRO A 152 -10.48 -10.52 -8.24
C PRO A 152 -11.93 -10.09 -8.41
N ARG A 153 -12.56 -9.62 -7.32
CA ARG A 153 -13.92 -9.08 -7.37
C ARG A 153 -13.97 -7.80 -8.22
N LEU A 154 -13.09 -6.84 -7.94
CA LEU A 154 -13.02 -5.59 -8.71
C LEU A 154 -12.68 -5.83 -10.19
N LEU A 155 -11.88 -6.85 -10.49
CA LEU A 155 -11.60 -7.30 -11.85
C LEU A 155 -12.85 -7.82 -12.54
N GLN A 156 -13.62 -8.69 -11.88
CA GLN A 156 -14.89 -9.19 -12.43
C GLN A 156 -15.87 -8.04 -12.70
N GLU A 157 -16.02 -7.12 -11.76
CA GLU A 157 -16.85 -5.92 -11.91
C GLU A 157 -16.38 -5.05 -13.09
N SER A 158 -15.07 -4.86 -13.22
CA SER A 158 -14.49 -4.06 -14.31
C SER A 158 -14.67 -4.72 -15.68
N LEU A 159 -14.47 -6.03 -15.79
CA LEU A 159 -14.70 -6.77 -17.03
C LEU A 159 -16.18 -6.74 -17.42
N ALA A 160 -17.08 -6.95 -16.45
CA ALA A 160 -18.52 -6.86 -16.66
C ALA A 160 -18.95 -5.44 -17.10
N ALA A 161 -18.31 -4.38 -16.58
CA ALA A 161 -18.55 -3.02 -17.03
C ALA A 161 -18.16 -2.83 -18.51
N VAL A 162 -16.95 -3.26 -18.92
CA VAL A 162 -16.54 -3.21 -20.34
C VAL A 162 -17.51 -4.02 -21.24
N GLU A 163 -17.99 -5.17 -20.76
CA GLU A 163 -18.93 -6.01 -21.51
C GLU A 163 -20.32 -5.39 -21.62
N SER A 164 -20.84 -4.76 -20.56
CA SER A 164 -22.19 -4.22 -20.52
C SER A 164 -22.30 -2.81 -21.09
N THR A 165 -21.46 -1.87 -20.63
CA THR A 165 -21.50 -0.45 -21.02
C THR A 165 -20.51 -0.11 -22.11
N GLY A 166 -19.51 -0.97 -22.33
CA GLY A 166 -18.42 -0.72 -23.27
C GLY A 166 -17.16 -0.13 -22.64
N ILE A 167 -17.24 0.35 -21.38
CA ILE A 167 -16.19 1.14 -20.73
C ILE A 167 -16.04 0.75 -19.24
N ALA A 168 -14.81 0.63 -18.76
CA ALA A 168 -14.46 0.63 -17.34
C ALA A 168 -13.44 1.73 -17.04
N GLU A 169 -13.74 2.56 -16.06
CA GLU A 169 -12.92 3.72 -15.68
C GLU A 169 -11.90 3.36 -14.59
N PHE A 170 -10.69 3.88 -14.74
CA PHE A 170 -9.56 3.69 -13.82
C PHE A 170 -8.90 5.02 -13.44
N GLY A 171 -9.67 6.11 -13.41
CA GLY A 171 -9.17 7.46 -13.20
C GLY A 171 -8.82 8.08 -14.54
N SER A 172 -7.59 8.58 -14.73
CA SER A 172 -7.16 9.18 -16.00
C SER A 172 -7.01 8.19 -17.17
N LEU A 173 -7.25 6.89 -16.94
CA LEU A 173 -7.30 5.86 -17.96
C LEU A 173 -8.67 5.17 -17.98
N ARG A 174 -9.10 4.76 -19.17
CA ARG A 174 -10.35 4.02 -19.39
C ARG A 174 -10.07 2.79 -20.24
N ALA A 175 -10.54 1.63 -19.79
CA ALA A 175 -10.54 0.42 -20.58
C ALA A 175 -11.83 0.38 -21.41
N GLU A 176 -11.69 0.33 -22.72
CA GLU A 176 -12.81 0.22 -23.66
C GLU A 176 -12.74 -1.12 -24.40
N ARG A 177 -13.84 -1.55 -25.02
CA ARG A 177 -13.83 -2.80 -25.82
C ARG A 177 -12.76 -2.80 -26.91
N ALA A 178 -12.51 -1.64 -27.52
CA ALA A 178 -11.56 -1.50 -28.62
C ALA A 178 -10.10 -1.31 -28.17
N GLY A 179 -9.85 -0.85 -26.93
CA GLY A 179 -8.51 -0.54 -26.48
C GLY A 179 -8.45 0.19 -25.13
N LEU A 180 -7.26 0.67 -24.79
CA LEU A 180 -7.03 1.52 -23.63
C LEU A 180 -7.04 2.99 -24.06
N ALA A 181 -7.96 3.78 -23.50
CA ALA A 181 -8.04 5.22 -23.70
C ALA A 181 -7.39 5.97 -22.53
N SER A 182 -6.81 7.14 -22.83
CA SER A 182 -6.20 8.05 -21.86
C SER A 182 -6.86 9.41 -21.93
N ASP A 183 -7.18 10.02 -20.78
CA ASP A 183 -7.83 11.33 -20.76
C ASP A 183 -6.90 12.47 -21.21
N THR A 184 -5.59 12.23 -21.13
CA THR A 184 -4.54 13.18 -21.52
C THR A 184 -4.17 13.12 -23.02
N GLY A 185 -4.82 12.28 -23.82
CA GLY A 185 -4.50 12.16 -25.25
C GLY A 185 -5.67 11.75 -26.14
N GLU A 186 -5.59 12.09 -27.43
CA GLU A 186 -6.56 11.69 -28.47
C GLU A 186 -6.45 10.20 -28.87
N HIS A 187 -5.69 9.39 -28.13
CA HIS A 187 -5.25 8.07 -28.61
C HIS A 187 -5.79 6.93 -27.77
N LEU A 188 -6.81 6.27 -28.32
CA LEU A 188 -7.17 4.89 -28.00
C LEU A 188 -6.06 3.96 -28.51
N VAL A 189 -5.46 3.19 -27.62
CA VAL A 189 -4.46 2.17 -27.96
C VAL A 189 -5.15 0.82 -28.06
N ALA A 190 -5.24 0.27 -29.26
CA ALA A 190 -5.89 -1.03 -29.47
C ALA A 190 -5.22 -2.13 -28.64
N TRP A 191 -6.02 -3.08 -28.15
CA TRP A 191 -5.52 -4.14 -27.27
C TRP A 191 -4.40 -4.96 -27.93
N GLN A 192 -4.52 -5.29 -29.22
CA GLN A 192 -3.48 -6.03 -29.94
C GLN A 192 -2.15 -5.27 -30.11
N ASP A 193 -2.18 -3.93 -29.99
CA ASP A 193 -0.99 -3.11 -30.18
C ASP A 193 -0.20 -2.93 -28.88
N ILE A 194 -0.78 -3.20 -27.71
CA ILE A 194 -0.09 -3.09 -26.42
C ILE A 194 0.94 -4.22 -26.32
N SER A 195 2.21 -3.84 -26.17
CA SER A 195 3.34 -4.78 -26.10
C SER A 195 3.89 -4.98 -24.68
N LYS A 196 3.83 -3.93 -23.85
CA LYS A 196 4.28 -3.93 -22.47
C LYS A 196 3.66 -2.77 -21.70
N PHE A 197 3.61 -2.90 -20.38
CA PHE A 197 3.34 -1.80 -19.45
C PHE A 197 4.32 -1.87 -18.27
N LEU A 198 4.67 -0.71 -17.72
CA LEU A 198 5.66 -0.53 -16.65
C LEU A 198 5.11 0.43 -15.59
N VAL A 199 5.50 0.24 -14.34
CA VAL A 199 5.27 1.24 -13.29
C VAL A 199 6.62 1.79 -12.84
N GLU A 200 6.89 3.05 -13.19
CA GLU A 200 8.16 3.73 -12.95
C GLU A 200 7.90 5.22 -12.68
N ASP A 201 8.73 5.85 -11.85
CA ASP A 201 8.65 7.30 -11.59
C ASP A 201 7.26 7.79 -11.13
N ASN A 202 6.53 6.94 -10.38
CA ASN A 202 5.15 7.19 -9.94
C ASN A 202 4.16 7.37 -11.12
N GLN A 203 4.42 6.68 -12.23
CA GLN A 203 3.57 6.65 -13.42
C GLN A 203 3.38 5.22 -13.94
N LEU A 204 2.22 4.94 -14.49
CA LEU A 204 1.98 3.80 -15.37
C LEU A 204 2.34 4.21 -16.81
N LYS A 205 3.27 3.48 -17.43
CA LYS A 205 3.74 3.69 -18.80
C LYS A 205 3.30 2.50 -19.65
N VAL A 206 2.47 2.71 -20.67
CA VAL A 206 2.01 1.66 -21.60
C VAL A 206 2.69 1.86 -22.96
N TYR A 207 3.20 0.81 -23.58
CA TYR A 207 3.94 0.88 -24.84
C TYR A 207 3.30 0.05 -25.93
N SER A 208 3.31 0.58 -27.15
CA SER A 208 2.87 -0.15 -28.34
C SER A 208 4.00 -0.96 -28.95
N ALA A 209 3.67 -2.09 -29.58
CA ALA A 209 4.60 -2.88 -30.39
C ALA A 209 5.28 -2.04 -31.50
N GLN A 210 4.55 -1.04 -32.02
CA GLN A 210 4.99 -0.13 -33.07
C GLN A 210 5.89 1.00 -32.53
N LYS A 211 5.65 1.43 -31.28
CA LYS A 211 6.39 2.52 -30.59
C LYS A 211 7.02 2.00 -29.30
N ARG A 212 8.12 1.25 -29.43
CA ARG A 212 8.76 0.56 -28.28
C ARG A 212 9.52 1.49 -27.33
N LEU A 213 9.99 2.64 -27.82
CA LEU A 213 10.83 3.58 -27.09
C LEU A 213 10.04 4.64 -26.32
N LEU A 214 8.83 4.98 -26.80
CA LEU A 214 7.99 6.01 -26.20
C LEU A 214 6.66 5.40 -25.75
N PRO A 215 6.21 5.69 -24.52
CA PRO A 215 4.92 5.22 -24.05
C PRO A 215 3.80 5.86 -24.87
N VAL A 216 2.83 5.03 -25.26
CA VAL A 216 1.61 5.45 -25.98
C VAL A 216 0.50 5.89 -25.03
N ALA A 217 0.55 5.46 -23.77
CA ALA A 217 -0.27 6.02 -22.71
C ALA A 217 0.57 6.21 -21.44
N LEU A 218 0.33 7.33 -20.76
CA LEU A 218 1.02 7.75 -19.56
C LEU A 218 -0.02 8.23 -18.55
N ALA A 219 0.01 7.65 -17.35
CA ALA A 219 -0.89 8.07 -16.28
C ALA A 219 -0.15 8.15 -14.94
N SER A 220 -0.38 9.25 -14.22
CA SER A 220 0.12 9.43 -12.86
C SER A 220 -0.58 8.43 -11.93
N LEU A 221 0.17 7.70 -11.10
CA LEU A 221 -0.45 6.75 -10.16
C LEU A 221 -1.38 7.43 -9.15
N ARG A 222 -1.22 8.74 -8.92
CA ARG A 222 -2.12 9.52 -8.05
C ARG A 222 -3.49 9.75 -8.67
N GLU A 223 -3.57 9.71 -9.99
CA GLU A 223 -4.80 9.89 -10.75
C GLU A 223 -5.44 8.54 -11.11
N LEU A 224 -4.71 7.44 -10.92
CA LEU A 224 -5.21 6.10 -11.18
C LEU A 224 -5.92 5.53 -9.96
N ARG A 225 -7.03 4.86 -10.22
CA ARG A 225 -7.67 3.93 -9.28
C ARG A 225 -7.46 2.50 -9.75
N ASP A 226 -7.46 1.57 -8.79
CA ASP A 226 -7.44 0.13 -9.01
C ASP A 226 -6.31 -0.33 -9.91
N LEU A 227 -5.11 0.25 -9.77
CA LEU A 227 -3.96 -0.06 -10.63
C LEU A 227 -3.72 -1.58 -10.82
N PRO A 228 -3.76 -2.45 -9.78
CA PRO A 228 -3.60 -3.89 -9.98
C PRO A 228 -4.71 -4.51 -10.85
N VAL A 229 -5.93 -3.97 -10.72
CA VAL A 229 -7.11 -4.39 -11.50
C VAL A 229 -6.96 -3.91 -12.95
N LEU A 230 -6.61 -2.65 -13.18
CA LEU A 230 -6.34 -2.10 -14.52
C LEU A 230 -5.29 -2.94 -15.26
N MET A 231 -4.18 -3.26 -14.59
CA MET A 231 -3.12 -4.08 -15.17
C MET A 231 -3.62 -5.50 -15.52
N SER A 232 -4.52 -6.05 -14.70
CA SER A 232 -5.15 -7.35 -14.96
C SER A 232 -6.13 -7.27 -16.14
N VAL A 233 -6.88 -6.18 -16.28
CA VAL A 233 -7.75 -5.89 -17.43
C VAL A 233 -6.94 -5.78 -18.71
N ILE A 234 -5.86 -4.98 -18.72
CA ILE A 234 -4.94 -4.87 -19.86
C ILE A 234 -4.43 -6.27 -20.24
N THR A 235 -4.01 -7.06 -19.25
CA THR A 235 -3.51 -8.42 -19.50
C THR A 235 -4.59 -9.33 -20.08
N HIS A 236 -5.82 -9.27 -19.57
CA HIS A 236 -6.95 -10.06 -20.06
C HIS A 236 -7.23 -9.76 -21.54
N PHE A 237 -7.40 -8.49 -21.90
CA PHE A 237 -7.76 -8.12 -23.27
C PHE A 237 -6.62 -8.31 -24.27
N THR A 238 -5.38 -8.04 -23.88
CA THR A 238 -4.20 -8.29 -24.74
C THR A 238 -4.02 -9.77 -25.04
N GLN A 239 -4.19 -10.65 -24.05
CA GLN A 239 -4.13 -12.11 -24.24
C GLN A 239 -5.26 -12.61 -25.16
N LYS A 240 -6.44 -11.99 -25.09
CA LYS A 240 -7.56 -12.31 -25.98
C LYS A 240 -7.33 -11.82 -27.41
N ALA A 241 -6.58 -10.74 -27.60
CA ALA A 241 -6.41 -10.05 -28.87
C ALA A 241 -5.18 -10.49 -29.71
N GLY A 242 -4.20 -11.23 -29.14
CA GLY A 242 -2.98 -11.56 -29.87
C GLY A 242 -1.91 -12.31 -29.07
N PRO A 243 -0.65 -12.33 -29.54
CA PRO A 243 0.40 -13.11 -28.88
C PRO A 243 0.62 -12.63 -27.44
N PRO A 244 0.98 -13.55 -26.53
CA PRO A 244 1.03 -13.25 -25.11
C PRO A 244 1.98 -12.09 -24.81
N LEU A 245 1.51 -11.13 -23.99
CA LEU A 245 2.36 -10.09 -23.44
C LEU A 245 3.61 -10.72 -22.82
N ARG A 246 4.78 -10.19 -23.16
CA ARG A 246 6.03 -10.53 -22.47
C ARG A 246 5.92 -9.96 -21.06
N ARG A 247 5.42 -10.76 -20.12
CA ARG A 247 5.45 -10.45 -18.69
C ARG A 247 6.90 -10.47 -18.24
N GLU A 248 7.64 -9.39 -18.45
CA GLU A 248 8.77 -9.13 -17.56
C GLU A 248 8.17 -8.94 -16.19
N GLY A 249 8.39 -9.92 -15.30
CA GLY A 249 7.74 -10.07 -14.00
C GLY A 249 8.01 -8.89 -13.06
N LEU A 250 7.41 -7.75 -13.38
CA LEU A 250 7.62 -6.48 -12.71
C LEU A 250 7.01 -6.51 -11.32
N TRP A 251 5.90 -7.22 -11.10
CA TRP A 251 5.40 -7.52 -9.74
C TRP A 251 6.41 -8.33 -8.93
N ALA A 252 6.96 -9.41 -9.51
CA ALA A 252 7.97 -10.23 -8.84
C ALA A 252 9.25 -9.43 -8.56
N ARG A 253 9.68 -8.54 -9.47
CA ARG A 253 10.83 -7.65 -9.27
C ARG A 253 10.55 -6.54 -8.27
N TRP A 254 9.42 -5.85 -8.32
CA TRP A 254 9.12 -4.75 -7.39
C TRP A 254 9.01 -5.24 -5.95
N PHE A 255 8.28 -6.34 -5.73
CA PHE A 255 8.16 -6.93 -4.39
C PHE A 255 9.41 -7.71 -3.96
N SER A 256 10.23 -8.23 -4.87
CA SER A 256 11.52 -8.83 -4.48
C SER A 256 12.58 -7.76 -4.19
N THR A 257 12.59 -6.63 -4.90
CA THR A 257 13.53 -5.51 -4.67
C THR A 257 13.16 -4.72 -3.40
N ALA A 258 11.87 -4.56 -3.11
CA ALA A 258 11.41 -4.06 -1.82
C ALA A 258 11.69 -5.03 -0.65
N ARG A 259 11.82 -6.34 -0.93
CA ARG A 259 12.24 -7.36 0.05
C ARG A 259 13.75 -7.43 0.27
N SER A 260 14.58 -6.99 -0.70
CA SER A 260 16.04 -7.19 -0.68
C SER A 260 16.86 -5.94 -0.38
N ARG A 261 16.27 -4.75 -0.29
CA ARG A 261 16.97 -3.59 0.28
C ARG A 261 16.96 -3.69 1.80
N PRO A 262 18.11 -3.97 2.47
CA PRO A 262 18.18 -3.80 3.91
C PRO A 262 17.81 -2.35 4.24
N ALA A 263 17.00 -2.16 5.27
CA ALA A 263 16.73 -0.83 5.80
C ALA A 263 18.07 -0.23 6.27
N SER A 264 18.67 0.60 5.41
CA SER A 264 19.81 1.46 5.76
C SER A 264 19.35 2.61 6.62
#